data_AF-A0A5N8YZZ1-F1
#
_entry.id   AF-A0A5N8YZZ1-F1
#
_cell.length_a   1.000
_cell.length_b   1.000
_cell.length_c   1.000
_cell.angle_alpha   90.00
_cell.angle_beta   90.00
_cell.angle_gamma   90.00
#
_symmetry.space_group_name_H-M   'P 1'
#
loop_
_entity.id
_entity.type
_entity.pdbx_description
1 polymer ?
#
loop_
_entity_poly.entity_id
_entity_poly.type
_entity_poly.pdbx_seq_one_letter_code
_entity_poly.pdbx_strand_id
1 'polypeptide(L)'
;MGDVKAVDGTNDQLRLISDLYLDRALRFMFTAAVEKDPAAAIPTGKITAPDTKTKLTFVITGAQEGDKYVYTVSAEGEAERAEMRIRAAVGGFIKYSNCARVDKDKFSFEDGRKYDNFARLILPLARNVSAVEAQLEQEELAGQMNTQTLGFAQN
;
A
#
# COMPACT_ATOMS: atom_id res chain seq x y z
N MET A 1 12.40 -3.81 -1.03
CA MET A 1 11.11 -3.09 -1.20
C MET A 1 10.62 -2.70 0.17
N GLY A 2 10.09 -1.49 0.34
CA GLY A 2 9.74 -0.96 1.67
C GLY A 2 10.91 -0.31 2.42
N ASP A 3 10.59 0.58 3.36
CA ASP A 3 11.55 1.27 4.23
C ASP A 3 11.97 0.33 5.38
N VAL A 4 12.72 -0.71 5.03
CA VAL A 4 13.20 -1.80 5.91
C VAL A 4 14.72 -1.92 5.89
N LYS A 5 15.29 -2.54 6.92
CA LYS A 5 16.71 -2.92 7.00
C LYS A 5 16.86 -4.42 7.25
N ALA A 6 17.86 -5.05 6.63
CA ALA A 6 18.25 -6.41 6.97
C ALA A 6 18.78 -6.47 8.41
N VAL A 7 18.58 -7.60 9.09
CA VAL A 7 19.18 -7.86 10.40
C VAL A 7 20.55 -8.49 10.20
N ASP A 8 21.58 -7.86 10.77
CA ASP A 8 22.97 -8.32 10.62
C ASP A 8 23.13 -9.78 11.07
N GLY A 9 23.85 -10.57 10.26
CA GLY A 9 24.09 -11.99 10.51
C GLY A 9 22.93 -12.92 10.16
N THR A 10 21.87 -12.41 9.51
CA THR A 10 20.73 -13.22 9.04
C THR A 10 20.50 -13.03 7.54
N ASN A 11 19.85 -14.01 6.91
CA ASN A 11 19.50 -13.94 5.47
C ASN A 11 17.97 -13.89 5.25
N ASP A 12 17.21 -14.04 6.32
CA ASP A 12 15.76 -14.28 6.34
C ASP A 12 15.01 -13.31 7.24
N GLN A 13 15.71 -12.36 7.88
CA GLN A 13 15.10 -11.39 8.79
C GLN A 13 15.28 -9.96 8.32
N LEU A 14 14.24 -9.17 8.57
CA LEU A 14 14.20 -7.74 8.31
C LEU A 14 13.54 -7.01 9.48
N ARG A 15 13.90 -5.73 9.64
CA ARG A 15 13.32 -4.83 10.62
C ARG A 15 12.79 -3.58 9.92
N LEU A 16 11.59 -3.14 10.31
CA LEU A 16 11.08 -1.83 9.91
C LEU A 16 11.99 -0.74 10.49
N ILE A 17 12.25 0.32 9.72
CA ILE A 17 13.01 1.47 10.23
C ILE A 17 12.17 2.40 11.12
N SER A 18 10.95 1.97 11.47
CA SER A 18 9.96 2.69 12.25
C SER A 18 9.13 1.73 13.09
N ASP A 19 8.48 2.24 14.12
CA ASP A 19 7.48 1.51 14.90
C ASP A 19 6.05 1.64 14.30
N LEU A 20 5.94 2.10 13.04
CA LEU A 20 4.66 2.19 12.34
C LEU A 20 3.99 0.82 12.25
N TYR A 21 2.70 0.81 12.57
CA TYR A 21 1.87 -0.37 12.42
C TYR A 21 1.35 -0.48 10.99
N LEU A 22 2.02 -1.30 10.18
CA LEU A 22 1.77 -1.44 8.74
C LEU A 22 1.29 -2.84 8.34
N ASP A 23 0.74 -3.63 9.26
CA ASP A 23 0.45 -5.07 9.06
C ASP A 23 -0.25 -5.40 7.72
N ARG A 24 -1.30 -4.65 7.36
CA ARG A 24 -2.00 -4.87 6.08
C ARG A 24 -1.09 -4.58 4.90
N ALA A 25 -0.47 -3.41 4.87
CA ALA A 25 0.47 -3.04 3.82
C ALA A 25 1.67 -4.01 3.71
N LEU A 26 2.17 -4.51 4.84
CA LEU A 26 3.26 -5.49 4.88
C LEU A 26 2.83 -6.85 4.35
N ARG A 27 1.63 -7.33 4.69
CA ARG A 27 1.10 -8.56 4.09
C ARG A 27 1.08 -8.47 2.57
N PHE A 28 0.55 -7.36 2.03
CA PHE A 28 0.56 -7.14 0.59
C PHE A 28 1.97 -6.98 0.01
N MET A 29 2.90 -6.35 0.74
CA MET A 29 4.31 -6.28 0.34
C MET A 29 4.89 -7.67 0.16
N PHE A 30 4.67 -8.56 1.13
CA PHE A 30 5.21 -9.91 1.09
C PHE A 30 4.58 -10.73 -0.03
N THR A 31 3.26 -10.66 -0.21
CA THR A 31 2.59 -11.30 -1.37
C THR A 31 3.20 -10.81 -2.68
N ALA A 32 3.26 -9.49 -2.87
CA ALA A 32 3.80 -8.90 -4.09
C ALA A 32 5.30 -9.20 -4.30
N ALA A 33 6.07 -9.36 -3.22
CA ALA A 33 7.49 -9.71 -3.29
C ALA A 33 7.73 -11.17 -3.67
N VAL A 34 6.87 -12.09 -3.22
CA VAL A 34 6.95 -13.52 -3.59
C VAL A 34 6.52 -13.73 -5.03
N GLU A 35 5.53 -13.00 -5.51
CA GLU A 35 5.00 -13.12 -6.87
C GLU A 35 5.86 -12.41 -7.92
N LYS A 36 6.75 -11.49 -7.51
CA LYS A 36 7.58 -10.73 -8.45
C LYS A 36 8.79 -11.53 -8.92
N ASP A 37 9.16 -11.29 -10.18
CA ASP A 37 10.47 -11.67 -10.70
C ASP A 37 11.59 -11.03 -9.84
N PRO A 38 12.49 -11.83 -9.23
CA PRO A 38 13.62 -11.32 -8.46
C PRO A 38 14.56 -10.41 -9.26
N ALA A 39 14.61 -10.56 -10.59
CA ALA A 39 15.41 -9.72 -11.48
C ALA A 39 14.74 -8.38 -11.83
N ALA A 40 13.46 -8.20 -11.46
CA ALA A 40 12.74 -6.96 -11.75
C ALA A 40 13.32 -5.79 -10.94
N ALA A 41 13.66 -4.71 -11.64
CA ALA A 41 14.18 -3.51 -11.00
C ALA A 41 13.22 -2.96 -9.93
N ILE A 42 13.78 -2.59 -8.78
CA ILE A 42 13.02 -1.89 -7.75
C ILE A 42 12.70 -0.50 -8.31
N PRO A 43 11.42 -0.11 -8.43
CA PRO A 43 11.09 1.18 -9.01
C PRO A 43 11.66 2.29 -8.11
N THR A 44 12.38 3.23 -8.71
CA THR A 44 12.91 4.44 -8.06
C THR A 44 12.29 5.69 -8.69
N GLY A 45 12.60 6.89 -8.20
CA GLY A 45 12.11 8.14 -8.78
C GLY A 45 10.67 8.51 -8.38
N LYS A 46 9.89 9.10 -9.30
CA LYS A 46 8.51 9.53 -9.01
C LYS A 46 7.64 8.36 -8.51
N ILE A 47 6.81 8.63 -7.52
CA ILE A 47 5.85 7.64 -7.00
C ILE A 47 4.57 7.77 -7.83
N THR A 48 4.30 6.77 -8.67
CA THR A 48 3.13 6.80 -9.57
C THR A 48 2.45 5.44 -9.65
N ALA A 49 1.16 5.46 -10.00
CA ALA A 49 0.42 4.25 -10.35
C ALA A 49 -0.75 4.58 -11.32
N PRO A 50 -0.90 3.86 -12.44
CA PRO A 50 -1.99 4.09 -13.38
C PRO A 50 -3.32 3.67 -12.77
N ASP A 51 -4.37 4.46 -12.90
CA ASP A 51 -5.70 4.11 -12.41
C ASP A 51 -6.26 2.87 -13.12
N THR A 52 -6.95 1.98 -12.41
CA THR A 52 -7.55 0.77 -13.01
C THR A 52 -8.92 1.03 -13.62
N LYS A 53 -9.57 2.13 -13.26
CA LYS A 53 -10.95 2.45 -13.69
C LYS A 53 -11.03 3.60 -14.69
N THR A 54 -9.94 4.35 -14.87
CA THR A 54 -9.89 5.55 -15.71
C THR A 54 -8.53 5.64 -16.40
N LYS A 55 -8.33 6.66 -17.25
CA LYS A 55 -7.04 6.95 -17.88
C LYS A 55 -6.10 7.80 -17.00
N LEU A 56 -6.46 8.02 -15.74
CA LEU A 56 -5.63 8.79 -14.82
C LEU A 56 -4.37 8.03 -14.46
N THR A 57 -3.29 8.76 -14.16
CA THR A 57 -2.13 8.22 -13.45
C THR A 57 -2.00 8.98 -12.14
N PHE A 58 -2.11 8.27 -11.02
CA PHE A 58 -1.88 8.87 -9.71
C PHE A 58 -0.40 9.20 -9.55
N VAL A 59 -0.13 10.35 -8.96
CA VAL A 59 1.20 10.83 -8.65
C VAL A 59 1.24 11.23 -7.18
N ILE A 60 2.29 10.83 -6.49
CA ILE A 60 2.56 11.27 -5.11
C ILE A 60 3.80 12.13 -5.11
N THR A 61 3.66 13.33 -4.55
CA THR A 61 4.77 14.19 -4.16
C THR A 61 4.75 14.35 -2.64
N GLY A 62 5.85 14.83 -2.06
CA GLY A 62 5.88 15.11 -0.63
C GLY A 62 6.79 16.28 -0.31
N ALA A 63 6.48 16.95 0.79
CA ALA A 63 7.24 18.07 1.30
C ALA A 63 7.21 18.06 2.83
N GLN A 64 8.25 18.64 3.43
CA GLN A 64 8.25 18.92 4.87
C GLN A 64 7.29 20.08 5.14
N GLU A 65 6.27 19.86 5.96
CA GLU A 65 5.33 20.87 6.42
C GLU A 65 5.34 20.89 7.96
N GLY A 66 6.12 21.81 8.55
CA GLY A 66 6.33 21.85 9.99
C GLY A 66 7.16 20.66 10.49
N ASP A 67 6.64 19.95 11.49
CA ASP A 67 7.28 18.80 12.14
C ASP A 67 7.06 17.47 11.40
N LYS A 68 6.21 17.45 10.37
CA LYS A 68 5.86 16.25 9.62
C LYS A 68 6.14 16.36 8.13
N TYR A 69 6.42 15.22 7.52
CA TYR A 69 6.49 15.05 6.09
C TYR A 69 5.09 14.74 5.55
N VAL A 70 4.58 15.62 4.68
CA VAL A 70 3.22 15.53 4.13
C VAL A 70 3.29 15.08 2.67
N TYR A 71 2.54 14.04 2.36
CA TYR A 71 2.36 13.50 1.03
C TYR A 71 1.11 14.10 0.39
N THR A 72 1.25 14.58 -0.84
CA THR A 72 0.14 15.08 -1.67
C THR A 72 -0.12 14.09 -2.80
N VAL A 73 -1.37 13.68 -2.94
CA VAL A 73 -1.87 12.81 -4.00
C VAL A 73 -2.48 13.67 -5.09
N SER A 74 -1.94 13.58 -6.30
CA SER A 74 -2.50 14.18 -7.49
C SER A 74 -2.75 13.13 -8.57
N ALA A 75 -3.32 13.55 -9.70
CA ALA A 75 -3.50 12.69 -10.85
C ALA A 75 -3.18 13.46 -12.14
N GLU A 76 -2.49 12.79 -13.06
CA GLU A 76 -2.24 13.24 -14.43
C GLU A 76 -3.25 12.57 -15.38
N GLY A 77 -3.67 13.28 -16.43
CA GLY A 77 -4.68 12.83 -17.39
C GLY A 77 -6.08 13.40 -17.13
N GLU A 78 -7.04 13.05 -18.00
CA GLU A 78 -8.42 13.57 -17.94
C GLU A 78 -9.41 12.49 -17.50
N ALA A 79 -10.25 12.82 -16.51
CA ALA A 79 -11.41 12.05 -16.10
C ALA A 79 -12.42 12.93 -15.34
N GLU A 80 -13.71 12.70 -15.59
CA GLU A 80 -14.83 13.48 -15.02
C GLU A 80 -14.86 13.52 -13.49
N ARG A 81 -14.25 12.53 -12.81
CA ARG A 81 -14.28 12.39 -11.34
C ARG A 81 -12.88 12.29 -10.72
N ALA A 82 -11.88 12.93 -11.32
CA ALA A 82 -10.49 12.86 -10.87
C ALA A 82 -10.30 13.23 -9.39
N GLU A 83 -10.94 14.32 -8.93
CA GLU A 83 -10.89 14.71 -7.50
C GLU A 83 -11.42 13.62 -6.57
N MET A 84 -12.51 12.95 -6.94
CA MET A 84 -13.08 11.89 -6.10
C MET A 84 -12.15 10.68 -6.04
N ARG A 85 -11.47 10.37 -7.16
CA ARG A 85 -10.46 9.31 -7.21
C ARG A 85 -9.26 9.65 -6.30
N ILE A 86 -8.79 10.89 -6.30
CA ILE A 86 -7.74 11.38 -5.38
C ILE A 86 -8.15 11.21 -3.92
N ARG A 87 -9.36 11.66 -3.55
CA ARG A 87 -9.87 11.53 -2.18
C ARG A 87 -9.99 10.07 -1.73
N ALA A 88 -10.42 9.19 -2.65
CA ALA A 88 -10.51 7.77 -2.40
C ALA A 88 -9.12 7.14 -2.18
N ALA A 89 -8.11 7.55 -2.96
CA ALA A 89 -6.73 7.11 -2.77
C ALA A 89 -6.19 7.51 -1.38
N VAL A 90 -6.42 8.76 -0.94
CA VAL A 90 -6.08 9.16 0.44
C VAL A 90 -6.82 8.30 1.48
N GLY A 91 -8.10 7.99 1.23
CA GLY A 91 -8.87 7.06 2.07
C GLY A 91 -8.23 5.68 2.19
N GLY A 92 -7.67 5.16 1.09
CA GLY A 92 -6.95 3.89 1.09
C GLY A 92 -5.65 3.92 1.90
N PHE A 93 -4.89 5.03 1.85
CA PHE A 93 -3.70 5.19 2.70
C PHE A 93 -4.02 5.13 4.19
N ILE A 94 -5.12 5.79 4.60
CA ILE A 94 -5.59 5.75 5.98
C ILE A 94 -6.00 4.32 6.36
N LYS A 95 -6.72 3.62 5.48
CA LYS A 95 -7.26 2.28 5.75
C LYS A 95 -6.20 1.17 5.83
N TYR A 96 -5.17 1.21 4.98
CA TYR A 96 -4.22 0.09 4.85
C TYR A 96 -2.89 0.31 5.56
N SER A 97 -2.59 1.54 5.96
CA SER A 97 -1.28 1.92 6.45
C SER A 97 -1.33 2.84 7.66
N ASN A 98 -2.51 2.96 8.27
CA ASN A 98 -2.79 3.85 9.41
C ASN A 98 -2.30 5.28 9.19
N CYS A 99 -2.22 5.76 7.94
CA CYS A 99 -1.82 7.14 7.70
C CYS A 99 -2.84 8.12 8.29
N ALA A 100 -2.36 9.26 8.79
CA ALA A 100 -3.20 10.36 9.21
C ALA A 100 -3.65 11.18 8.00
N ARG A 101 -4.94 11.53 7.94
CA ARG A 101 -5.45 12.49 6.97
C ARG A 101 -4.93 13.89 7.32
N VAL A 102 -4.32 14.56 6.34
CA VAL A 102 -3.94 15.98 6.46
C VAL A 102 -4.95 16.87 5.72
N ASP A 103 -5.40 16.43 4.54
CA ASP A 103 -6.44 17.11 3.75
C ASP A 103 -7.20 16.08 2.85
N LYS A 104 -8.04 16.56 1.94
CA LYS A 104 -8.76 15.78 0.94
C LYS A 104 -7.82 15.01 0.01
N ASP A 105 -6.67 15.59 -0.30
CA ASP A 105 -5.64 15.10 -1.21
C ASP A 105 -4.29 14.88 -0.50
N LYS A 106 -4.22 15.06 0.83
CA LYS A 106 -2.98 14.94 1.60
C LYS A 106 -3.07 13.93 2.74
N PHE A 107 -1.94 13.26 3.00
CA PHE A 107 -1.76 12.38 4.15
C PHE A 107 -0.34 12.48 4.73
N SER A 108 -0.15 11.98 5.94
CA SER A 108 1.17 11.75 6.54
C SER A 108 1.20 10.40 7.25
N PHE A 109 2.39 9.83 7.43
CA PHE A 109 2.56 8.73 8.38
C PHE A 109 2.42 9.28 9.81
N GLU A 110 2.02 8.42 10.75
CA GLU A 110 1.67 8.84 12.12
C GLU A 110 2.83 9.47 12.88
N ASP A 111 4.05 8.98 12.65
CA ASP A 111 5.28 9.50 13.25
C ASP A 111 5.84 10.75 12.52
N GLY A 112 5.15 11.22 11.49
CA GLY A 112 5.52 12.39 10.69
C GLY A 112 6.78 12.22 9.83
N ARG A 113 7.38 11.03 9.75
CA ARG A 113 8.61 10.81 8.99
C ARG A 113 8.35 10.50 7.52
N LYS A 114 9.42 10.59 6.74
CA LYS A 114 9.42 10.31 5.31
C LYS A 114 9.63 8.82 5.04
N TYR A 115 8.67 8.19 4.36
CA TYR A 115 8.67 6.78 3.93
C TYR A 115 8.21 6.62 2.48
N ASP A 116 9.06 7.04 1.53
CA ASP A 116 8.73 7.03 0.10
C ASP A 116 8.56 5.61 -0.45
N ASN A 117 9.29 4.62 0.09
CA ASN A 117 9.17 3.24 -0.38
C ASN A 117 7.88 2.61 0.12
N PHE A 118 7.44 2.92 1.34
CA PHE A 118 6.10 2.55 1.79
C PHE A 118 5.03 3.25 0.97
N ALA A 119 5.11 4.56 0.76
CA ALA A 119 4.12 5.28 -0.05
C ALA A 119 3.97 4.67 -1.45
N ARG A 120 5.09 4.29 -2.08
CA ARG A 120 5.12 3.59 -3.38
C ARG A 120 4.46 2.21 -3.33
N LEU A 121 4.73 1.46 -2.27
CA LEU A 121 4.18 0.12 -2.07
C LEU A 121 2.66 0.15 -1.83
N ILE A 122 2.20 1.15 -1.08
CA ILE A 122 0.81 1.26 -0.65
C ILE A 122 -0.08 1.82 -1.77
N LEU A 123 0.43 2.74 -2.60
CA LEU A 123 -0.36 3.43 -3.63
C LEU A 123 -1.19 2.49 -4.54
N PRO A 124 -0.65 1.36 -5.06
CA PRO A 124 -1.43 0.39 -5.84
C PRO A 124 -2.68 -0.13 -5.13
N LEU A 125 -2.61 -0.31 -3.82
CA LEU A 125 -3.72 -0.78 -2.98
C LEU A 125 -4.66 0.37 -2.66
N ALA A 126 -4.09 1.49 -2.20
CA ALA A 126 -4.84 2.64 -1.72
C ALA A 126 -5.78 3.23 -2.78
N ARG A 127 -5.37 3.23 -4.05
CA ARG A 127 -6.20 3.73 -5.17
C ARG A 127 -7.40 2.86 -5.54
N ASN A 128 -7.48 1.63 -5.02
CA ASN A 128 -8.50 0.65 -5.39
C ASN A 128 -9.04 -0.15 -4.19
N VAL A 129 -9.36 0.55 -3.10
CA VAL A 129 -9.92 -0.03 -1.85
C VAL A 129 -10.97 -1.11 -2.11
N SER A 130 -11.98 -0.85 -2.94
CA SER A 130 -13.06 -1.81 -3.17
C SER A 130 -12.58 -3.14 -3.77
N ALA A 131 -11.61 -3.12 -4.69
CA ALA A 131 -11.08 -4.34 -5.28
C ALA A 131 -10.18 -5.09 -4.29
N VAL A 132 -9.41 -4.35 -3.50
CA VAL A 132 -8.54 -4.92 -2.45
C VAL A 132 -9.39 -5.61 -1.38
N GLU A 133 -10.48 -4.99 -0.93
CA GLU A 133 -11.40 -5.64 0.03
C GLU A 133 -12.07 -6.87 -0.55
N ALA A 134 -12.55 -6.80 -1.80
CA ALA A 134 -13.16 -7.96 -2.46
C ALA A 134 -12.18 -9.14 -2.60
N GLN A 135 -10.90 -8.86 -2.89
CA GLN A 135 -9.86 -9.89 -2.91
C GLN A 135 -9.63 -10.48 -1.52
N LEU A 136 -9.52 -9.64 -0.49
CA LEU A 136 -9.33 -10.10 0.90
C LEU A 136 -10.50 -10.97 1.39
N GLU A 137 -11.73 -10.57 1.07
CA GLU A 137 -12.94 -11.35 1.40
C GLU A 137 -12.95 -12.71 0.68
N GLN A 138 -12.54 -12.76 -0.59
CA GLN A 138 -12.41 -14.02 -1.34
C GLN A 138 -11.33 -14.93 -0.77
N GLU A 139 -10.17 -14.37 -0.39
CA GLU A 139 -9.10 -15.13 0.27
C GLU A 139 -9.55 -15.71 1.60
N GLU A 140 -10.31 -14.96 2.39
CA GLU A 140 -10.86 -15.42 3.67
C GLU A 140 -11.88 -16.57 3.48
N LEU A 141 -12.79 -16.43 2.51
CA LEU A 141 -13.74 -17.49 2.14
C LEU A 141 -13.03 -18.75 1.65
N ALA A 142 -12.00 -18.62 0.81
CA ALA A 142 -11.20 -19.75 0.32
C ALA A 142 -10.44 -20.45 1.45
N GLY A 143 -9.87 -19.68 2.39
CA GLY A 143 -9.22 -20.22 3.60
C GLY A 143 -10.19 -21.04 4.45
N GLN A 144 -11.42 -20.55 4.67
CA GLN A 144 -12.45 -21.26 5.41
C GLN A 144 -12.90 -22.54 4.68
N MET A 145 -13.09 -22.52 3.36
CA MET A 145 -13.45 -23.71 2.58
C MET A 145 -12.36 -24.79 2.60
N ASN A 146 -11.08 -24.40 2.54
CA ASN A 146 -9.96 -25.35 2.65
C ASN A 146 -9.88 -26.00 4.03
N THR A 147 -10.17 -25.27 5.11
CA THR A 147 -10.22 -25.85 6.48
C THR A 147 -11.39 -26.80 6.69
N GLN A 148 -12.54 -26.57 6.04
CA GLN A 148 -13.68 -27.49 6.12
C GLN A 148 -13.45 -28.79 5.33
N THR A 149 -12.66 -28.74 4.26
CA THR A 149 -12.38 -29.92 3.41
C THR A 149 -11.33 -30.86 4.03
N LEU A 150 -10.43 -30.33 4.88
CA LEU A 150 -9.41 -31.12 5.59
C LEU A 150 -9.90 -31.70 6.94
N GLY A 151 -11.08 -31.29 7.41
CA GLY A 151 -11.60 -31.63 8.75
C GLY A 151 -12.66 -32.73 8.86
N PHE A 152 -13.20 -33.27 7.75
CA PHE A 152 -14.29 -34.26 7.81
C PHE A 152 -14.24 -35.31 6.69
N ALA A 153 -13.09 -35.97 6.52
CA ALA A 153 -12.98 -37.20 5.75
C ALA A 153 -12.49 -38.35 6.63
N GLN A 154 -13.14 -38.57 7.77
CA GLN A 154 -13.09 -39.83 8.50
C GLN A 154 -14.49 -40.15 9.04
N ASN A 155 -15.21 -40.98 8.29
CA ASN A 155 -16.12 -42.00 8.78
C ASN A 155 -16.06 -43.17 7.81
#